data_AF-A0A645CBH1-F1
#
_entry.id   AF-A0A645CBH1-F1
#
_cell.length_a   1.000
_cell.length_b   1.000
_cell.length_c   1.000
_cell.angle_alpha   90.00
_cell.angle_beta   90.00
_cell.angle_gamma   90.00
#
_symmetry.space_group_name_H-M   'P 1'
#
loop_
_entity.id
_entity.type
_entity.pdbx_description
1 polymer ?
#
loop_
_entity_poly.entity_id
_entity_poly.type
_entity_poly.pdbx_seq_one_letter_code
_entity_poly.pdbx_strand_id
1 'polypeptide(L)'
;MRFSAVALAVYLVARFVFHKRWKLLLALALLDLAVVLYYGGILAMYVLSMPLDEALRLAGFERYASSMILFMLGALSMRLTMDVENSFYQQQGEQRDYRAFRSLTAKNIYQFATVVFSLLASLILLSELNGMNSIKQAYHESLPAKVEAMVGDNWHQPDNDTRYLFYATDKDNQVSSYYLPYVGRYFLFASQVDSVSAFTDSAFMGQLQTYDKFVILESTPEIRAYMQAHAGLPGDPGVYDVAKSFPEAVIPAG
;
A
#
# COMPACT_ATOMS: atom_id res chain seq x y z
N MET A 1 3.72 16.53 4.92
CA MET A 1 3.42 17.70 5.78
C MET A 1 3.66 17.46 7.28
N ARG A 2 3.13 16.39 7.89
CA ARG A 2 3.30 16.15 9.34
C ARG A 2 4.76 15.88 9.78
N PHE A 3 5.54 15.19 8.94
CA PHE A 3 6.92 14.81 9.28
C PHE A 3 7.90 15.99 9.28
N SER A 4 7.84 16.86 8.27
CA SER A 4 8.66 18.09 8.22
C SER A 4 8.33 19.03 9.39
N ALA A 5 7.07 19.08 9.83
CA ALA A 5 6.67 19.85 11.02
C ALA A 5 7.28 19.28 12.31
N VAL A 6 7.34 17.95 12.47
CA VAL A 6 8.02 17.30 13.60
C VAL A 6 9.52 17.58 13.57
N ALA A 7 10.17 17.47 12.41
CA ALA A 7 11.60 17.79 12.26
C ALA A 7 11.91 19.25 12.62
N LEU A 8 11.03 20.18 12.21
CA LEU A 8 11.13 21.59 12.54
C LEU A 8 10.95 21.84 14.04
N ALA A 9 9.97 21.20 14.67
CA ALA A 9 9.75 21.29 16.12
C ALA A 9 10.95 20.76 16.91
N VAL A 10 11.50 19.60 16.52
CA VAL A 10 12.71 19.01 17.12
C VAL A 10 13.90 19.96 16.98
N TYR A 11 14.08 20.58 15.82
CA TYR A 11 15.12 21.58 15.64
C TYR A 11 14.92 22.81 16.54
N LEU A 12 13.70 23.34 16.63
CA LEU A 12 13.39 24.50 17.48
C LEU A 12 13.67 24.19 18.95
N VAL A 13 13.28 23.02 19.44
CA VAL A 13 13.60 22.58 20.81
C VAL A 13 15.12 22.45 20.99
N ALA A 14 15.84 21.83 20.04
CA ALA A 14 17.30 21.73 20.10
C ALA A 14 18.01 23.09 20.13
N ARG A 15 17.47 24.06 19.38
CA ARG A 15 18.03 25.40 19.25
C ARG A 15 17.71 26.30 20.45
N PHE A 16 16.48 26.30 20.94
CA PHE A 16 16.01 27.20 22.00
C PHE A 16 16.16 26.62 23.41
N VAL A 17 15.96 25.31 23.58
CA VAL A 17 16.11 24.66 24.90
C VAL A 17 17.56 24.23 25.11
N PHE A 18 18.12 23.48 24.17
CA PHE A 18 19.46 22.89 24.31
C PHE A 18 20.60 23.79 23.79
N HIS A 19 20.28 24.92 23.16
CA HIS A 19 21.26 25.87 22.59
C HIS A 19 22.26 25.21 21.62
N LYS A 20 21.87 24.11 20.97
CA LYS A 20 22.72 23.35 20.04
C LYS A 20 22.54 23.85 18.61
N ARG A 21 23.62 23.79 17.83
CA ARG A 21 23.64 24.15 16.40
C ARG A 21 23.52 22.88 15.54
N TRP A 22 22.35 22.25 15.54
CA TRP A 22 22.12 21.06 14.72
C TRP A 22 22.05 21.45 13.24
N LYS A 23 22.60 20.60 12.36
CA LYS A 23 22.53 20.80 10.90
C LYS A 23 21.24 20.21 10.32
N LEU A 24 20.36 19.71 11.17
CA LEU A 24 19.07 19.11 10.82
C LEU A 24 18.24 19.96 9.84
N LEU A 25 18.18 21.29 9.99
CA LEU A 25 17.45 22.15 9.03
C LEU A 25 18.07 22.16 7.63
N LEU A 26 19.40 22.18 7.54
CA LEU A 26 20.07 22.16 6.24
C LEU A 26 19.82 20.82 5.55
N ALA A 27 19.91 19.73 6.30
CA ALA A 27 19.58 18.40 5.78
C ALA A 27 18.11 18.30 5.37
N LEU A 28 17.18 18.84 6.17
CA LEU A 28 15.76 18.88 5.83
C LEU A 28 15.51 19.66 4.53
N ALA A 29 16.08 20.85 4.39
CA ALA A 29 15.94 21.68 3.19
C ALA A 29 16.52 21.01 1.94
N LEU A 30 17.69 20.35 2.05
CA LEU A 30 18.29 19.59 0.95
C LEU A 30 17.44 18.38 0.57
N LEU A 31 16.89 17.67 1.55
CA LEU A 31 16.02 16.52 1.30
C LEU A 31 14.68 16.95 0.70
N ASP A 32 14.07 18.04 1.18
CA ASP A 32 12.85 18.61 0.61
C ASP A 32 13.09 19.02 -0.86
N LEU A 33 14.22 19.66 -1.16
CA LEU A 33 14.62 19.97 -2.54
C LEU A 33 14.76 18.70 -3.39
N ALA A 34 15.39 17.65 -2.86
CA ALA A 34 15.54 16.37 -3.55
C ALA A 34 14.18 15.73 -3.86
N VAL A 35 13.22 15.76 -2.92
CA VAL A 35 11.85 15.27 -3.13
C VAL A 35 11.16 16.04 -4.25
N VAL A 36 11.25 17.38 -4.24
CA VAL A 36 10.66 18.22 -5.29
C VAL A 36 11.26 17.91 -6.67
N LEU A 37 12.59 17.79 -6.75
CA LEU A 37 13.28 17.43 -8.00
C LEU A 37 12.88 16.03 -8.48
N TYR A 38 12.72 15.08 -7.57
CA TYR A 38 12.32 13.72 -7.89
C TYR A 38 10.88 13.64 -8.42
N TYR A 39 9.94 14.34 -7.79
CA TYR A 39 8.57 14.43 -8.30
C TYR A 39 8.52 15.17 -9.64
N GLY A 40 9.32 16.21 -9.82
CA GLY A 40 9.51 16.87 -11.12
C GLY A 40 10.07 15.92 -12.19
N GLY A 41 11.01 15.06 -11.82
CA GLY A 41 11.57 14.04 -12.71
C GLY A 41 10.54 12.98 -13.12
N ILE A 42 9.72 12.52 -12.17
CA ILE A 42 8.60 11.62 -12.48
C ILE A 42 7.62 12.31 -13.44
N LEU A 43 7.22 13.55 -13.14
CA LEU A 43 6.32 14.30 -14.02
C LEU A 43 6.89 14.45 -15.43
N ALA A 44 8.17 14.81 -15.55
CA ALA A 44 8.85 14.93 -16.83
C ALA A 44 8.84 13.59 -17.61
N MET A 45 9.09 12.47 -16.95
CA MET A 45 9.01 11.14 -17.55
C MET A 45 7.59 10.84 -18.07
N TYR A 46 6.56 11.12 -17.26
CA TYR A 46 5.16 10.91 -17.65
C TYR A 46 4.78 11.76 -18.88
N VAL A 47 5.24 13.00 -18.95
CA VAL A 47 4.90 13.93 -20.04
C VAL A 47 5.70 13.66 -21.33
N LEU A 48 6.99 13.34 -21.20
CA LEU A 48 7.91 13.29 -22.35
C LEU A 48 8.16 11.90 -22.90
N SER A 49 7.95 10.84 -22.09
CA SER A 49 8.49 9.51 -22.41
C SER A 49 7.51 8.35 -22.22
N MET A 50 6.38 8.54 -21.53
CA MET A 50 5.47 7.42 -21.24
C MET A 50 4.38 7.25 -22.30
N PRO A 51 4.17 6.03 -22.86
CA PRO A 51 3.03 5.73 -23.72
C PRO A 51 1.71 5.70 -22.94
N LEU A 52 0.61 6.13 -23.58
CA LEU A 52 -0.72 6.29 -22.98
C LEU A 52 -1.29 4.99 -22.40
N ASP A 53 -1.07 3.87 -23.09
CA ASP A 53 -1.54 2.54 -22.66
C ASP A 53 -0.85 2.04 -21.39
N GLU A 54 0.41 2.43 -21.19
CA GLU A 54 1.18 2.08 -20.00
C GLU A 54 0.81 2.99 -18.83
N ALA A 55 0.54 4.27 -19.10
CA ALA A 55 0.12 5.23 -18.07
C ALA A 55 -1.21 4.85 -17.39
N LEU A 56 -2.14 4.25 -18.15
CA LEU A 56 -3.44 3.78 -17.63
C LEU A 56 -3.33 2.50 -16.79
N ARG A 57 -2.28 1.69 -17.01
CA ARG A 57 -2.08 0.40 -16.32
C ARG A 57 -1.17 0.52 -15.11
N LEU A 58 -0.33 1.56 -15.04
CA LEU A 58 0.72 1.65 -14.04
C LEU A 58 0.22 2.34 -12.74
N ALA A 59 -0.08 1.53 -11.73
CA ALA A 59 -0.14 1.91 -10.31
C ALA A 59 1.25 2.32 -9.74
N GLY A 60 2.13 2.87 -10.57
CA GLY A 60 3.55 3.06 -10.30
C GLY A 60 3.86 4.36 -9.58
N PHE A 61 3.11 5.43 -9.85
CA PHE A 61 3.37 6.75 -9.25
C PHE A 61 3.46 6.67 -7.72
N GLU A 62 2.48 6.03 -7.08
CA GLU A 62 2.45 5.89 -5.63
C GLU A 62 3.65 5.11 -5.08
N ARG A 63 4.12 4.08 -5.81
CA ARG A 63 5.30 3.30 -5.42
C ARG A 63 6.58 4.13 -5.49
N TYR A 64 6.75 4.90 -6.57
CA TYR A 64 7.91 5.78 -6.73
C TYR A 64 7.86 6.93 -5.72
N ALA A 65 6.68 7.53 -5.51
CA ALA A 65 6.50 8.58 -4.51
C ALA A 65 6.81 8.06 -3.10
N SER A 66 6.33 6.86 -2.76
CA SER A 66 6.53 6.25 -1.44
C SER A 66 7.99 5.91 -1.16
N SER A 67 8.74 5.41 -2.15
CA SER A 67 10.15 5.05 -1.97
C SER A 67 11.01 6.28 -1.67
N MET A 68 10.74 7.42 -2.32
CA MET A 68 11.46 8.67 -2.05
C MET A 68 11.15 9.23 -0.66
N ILE A 69 9.90 9.10 -0.20
CA ILE A 69 9.53 9.48 1.17
C ILE A 69 10.23 8.57 2.20
N LEU A 70 10.29 7.26 1.96
CA LEU A 70 11.05 6.33 2.80
C LEU A 70 12.54 6.67 2.86
N PHE A 71 13.14 7.02 1.72
CA PHE A 71 14.52 7.50 1.67
C PHE A 71 14.71 8.76 2.51
N MET A 72 13.82 9.75 2.39
CA MET A 72 13.85 10.97 3.19
C MET A 72 13.74 10.67 4.70
N LEU A 73 12.82 9.79 5.10
CA LEU A 73 12.66 9.36 6.50
C LEU A 73 13.95 8.75 7.05
N GLY A 74 14.59 7.86 6.29
CA GLY A 74 15.86 7.21 6.66
C GLY A 74 17.03 8.19 6.73
N ALA A 75 17.16 9.07 5.74
CA ALA A 75 18.23 10.07 5.70
C ALA A 75 18.10 11.09 6.85
N LEU A 76 16.87 11.53 7.16
CA LEU A 76 16.63 12.45 8.26
C LEU A 76 16.89 11.79 9.61
N SER A 77 16.46 10.54 9.81
CA SER A 77 16.71 9.81 11.07
C SER A 77 18.20 9.61 11.32
N MET A 78 18.98 9.25 10.29
CA MET A 78 20.44 9.13 10.40
C MET A 78 21.09 10.46 10.75
N ARG A 79 20.66 11.57 10.12
CA ARG A 79 21.17 12.91 10.45
C ARG A 79 20.85 13.31 11.89
N LEU A 80 19.63 13.02 12.34
CA LEU A 80 19.19 13.28 13.71
C LEU A 80 20.06 12.50 14.70
N THR A 81 20.28 11.21 14.47
CA THR A 81 21.15 10.38 15.31
C THR A 81 22.56 10.95 15.37
N MET A 82 23.14 11.38 14.24
CA MET A 82 24.46 12.02 14.22
C MET A 82 24.50 13.34 15.00
N ASP A 83 23.48 14.20 14.87
CA ASP A 83 23.44 15.49 15.57
C ASP A 83 23.22 15.31 17.09
N VAL A 84 22.42 14.31 17.49
CA VAL A 84 22.27 13.88 18.89
C VAL A 84 23.58 13.33 19.43
N GLU A 85 24.23 12.42 18.70
CA GLU A 85 25.51 11.82 19.08
C GLU A 85 26.57 12.91 19.30
N ASN A 86 26.77 13.79 18.31
CA ASN A 86 27.71 14.92 18.38
C ASN A 86 27.40 15.91 19.52
N SER A 87 26.18 15.93 20.05
CA SER A 87 25.81 16.83 21.15
C SER A 87 26.37 16.41 22.51
N PHE A 88 26.72 15.13 22.69
CA PHE A 88 27.29 14.57 23.92
C PHE A 88 28.83 14.50 23.92
N TYR A 89 29.44 14.57 22.73
CA TYR A 89 30.88 14.47 22.55
C TYR A 89 31.57 15.84 22.53
N GLN A 90 32.81 15.86 23.02
CA GLN A 90 33.71 16.99 22.89
C GLN A 90 35.04 16.49 22.33
N GLN A 91 35.50 17.07 21.21
CA GLN A 91 36.76 16.69 20.59
C GLN A 91 37.92 17.22 21.43
N GLN A 92 38.77 16.33 21.94
CA GLN A 92 40.02 16.69 22.62
C GLN A 92 41.17 16.62 21.60
N GLY A 93 41.50 17.75 20.95
CA GLY A 93 42.62 17.87 20.02
C GLY A 93 42.26 18.11 18.55
N GLU A 94 43.27 18.34 17.70
CA GLU A 94 43.13 18.61 16.26
C GLU A 94 42.91 17.34 15.41
N GLN A 95 43.26 16.16 15.93
CA GLN A 95 42.96 14.88 15.29
C GLN A 95 41.73 14.23 15.93
N ARG A 96 41.14 13.26 15.21
CA ARG A 96 39.97 12.49 15.65
C ARG A 96 40.38 11.51 16.75
N ASP A 97 40.70 12.04 17.93
CA ASP A 97 41.15 11.24 19.07
C ASP A 97 39.96 10.53 19.75
N TYR A 98 40.27 9.48 20.51
CA TYR A 98 39.28 8.62 21.21
C TYR A 98 38.26 9.49 21.97
N ARG A 99 36.99 9.35 21.55
CA ARG A 99 35.87 10.23 21.92
C ARG A 99 35.76 10.44 23.43
N ALA A 100 36.16 11.60 23.91
CA ALA A 100 35.95 12.03 25.29
C ALA A 100 34.52 12.58 25.47
N PHE A 101 33.80 12.09 26.47
CA PHE A 101 32.52 12.66 26.88
C PHE A 101 32.76 13.94 27.68
N ARG A 102 31.87 14.94 27.51
CA ARG A 102 31.98 16.23 28.22
C ARG A 102 31.98 16.09 29.75
N SER A 103 31.34 15.05 30.28
CA SER A 103 31.29 14.73 31.71
C SER A 103 30.94 13.25 31.93
N LEU A 104 31.22 12.75 33.14
CA LEU A 104 30.76 11.41 33.58
C LEU A 104 29.23 11.29 33.54
N THR A 105 28.51 12.38 33.84
CA THR A 105 27.04 12.42 33.78
C THR A 105 26.53 12.28 32.34
N ALA A 106 27.16 12.94 31.36
CA ALA A 106 26.80 12.81 29.95
C ALA A 106 27.03 11.38 29.43
N LYS A 107 28.10 10.72 29.87
CA LYS A 107 28.38 9.31 29.54
C LYS A 107 27.31 8.38 30.09
N ASN A 108 26.93 8.53 31.37
CA ASN A 108 25.89 7.70 31.98
C ASN A 108 24.52 7.89 31.33
N ILE A 109 24.14 9.14 31.01
CA ILE A 109 22.88 9.44 30.30
C ILE A 109 22.91 8.80 28.90
N TYR A 110 24.01 8.94 28.17
CA TYR A 110 24.15 8.33 26.84
C TYR A 110 24.01 6.81 26.90
N GLN A 111 24.74 6.14 27.78
CA GLN A 111 24.69 4.68 27.93
C GLN A 111 23.29 4.19 28.33
N PHE A 112 22.67 4.85 29.31
CA PHE A 112 21.30 4.53 29.73
C PHE A 112 20.29 4.73 28.59
N ALA A 113 20.37 5.86 27.89
CA ALA A 113 19.50 6.15 26.75
C ALA A 113 19.67 5.11 25.64
N THR A 114 20.92 4.73 25.30
CA THR A 114 21.18 3.69 24.30
C THR A 114 20.52 2.37 24.68
N VAL A 115 20.70 1.90 25.92
CA VAL A 115 20.08 0.64 26.39
C VAL A 115 18.54 0.72 26.31
N VAL A 116 17.95 1.83 26.79
CA VAL A 116 16.50 2.02 26.75
C VAL A 116 15.97 2.05 25.32
N PHE A 117 16.60 2.81 24.42
CA PHE A 117 16.17 2.90 23.02
C PHE A 117 16.36 1.58 22.27
N SER A 118 17.44 0.84 22.54
CA SER A 118 17.62 -0.50 21.99
C SER A 118 16.51 -1.45 22.44
N LEU A 119 16.14 -1.42 23.71
CA LEU A 119 15.05 -2.24 24.24
C LEU A 119 13.69 -1.87 23.61
N LEU A 120 13.39 -0.57 23.51
CA LEU A 120 12.18 -0.08 22.85
C LEU A 120 12.13 -0.50 21.37
N ALA A 121 13.25 -0.39 20.65
CA ALA A 121 13.34 -0.84 19.26
C ALA A 121 13.08 -2.35 19.13
N SER A 122 13.63 -3.18 20.03
CA SER A 122 13.36 -4.61 20.06
C SER A 122 11.88 -4.93 20.34
N LEU A 123 11.22 -4.19 21.24
CA LEU A 123 9.79 -4.36 21.51
C LEU A 123 8.92 -3.98 20.31
N ILE A 124 9.26 -2.89 19.61
CA ILE A 124 8.56 -2.49 18.38
C ILE A 124 8.73 -3.57 17.31
N LEU A 125 9.95 -4.07 17.09
CA LEU A 125 10.19 -5.16 16.15
C LEU A 125 9.41 -6.42 16.52
N LEU A 126 9.36 -6.78 17.80
CA LEU A 126 8.57 -7.93 18.26
C LEU A 126 7.07 -7.72 18.03
N SER A 127 6.56 -6.51 18.24
CA SER A 127 5.17 -6.14 17.95
C SER A 127 4.84 -6.30 16.46
N GLU A 128 5.71 -5.80 15.57
CA GLU A 128 5.54 -5.93 14.12
C GLU A 128 5.59 -7.41 13.68
N LEU A 129 6.53 -8.18 14.20
CA LEU A 129 6.61 -9.62 13.92
C LEU A 129 5.36 -10.37 14.37
N ASN A 130 4.82 -10.04 15.55
CA ASN A 130 3.58 -10.61 16.04
C ASN A 130 2.37 -10.17 15.21
N GLY A 131 2.33 -8.89 14.80
CA GLY A 131 1.31 -8.36 13.90
C GLY A 131 1.29 -9.09 12.56
N MET A 132 2.47 -9.28 11.94
CA MET A 132 2.61 -10.05 10.70
C MET A 132 2.15 -11.50 10.86
N ASN A 133 2.49 -12.16 11.97
CA ASN A 133 2.04 -13.52 12.24
C ASN A 133 0.52 -13.59 12.42
N SER A 134 -0.08 -12.60 13.10
CA SER A 134 -1.54 -12.52 13.24
C SER A 134 -2.23 -12.33 11.89
N ILE A 135 -1.71 -11.44 11.04
CA ILE A 135 -2.23 -11.22 9.68
C ILE A 135 -2.12 -12.51 8.85
N LYS A 136 -0.99 -13.22 8.95
CA LYS A 136 -0.78 -14.49 8.26
C LYS A 136 -1.78 -15.56 8.70
N GLN A 137 -2.07 -15.66 10.01
CA GLN A 137 -3.06 -16.62 10.52
C GLN A 137 -4.48 -16.28 10.05
N ALA A 138 -4.83 -14.99 10.00
CA ALA A 138 -6.11 -14.51 9.52
C ALA A 138 -6.21 -14.45 7.98
N TYR A 139 -5.15 -14.82 7.24
CA TYR A 139 -5.11 -14.68 5.78
C TYR A 139 -6.26 -15.44 5.10
N HIS A 140 -6.62 -16.62 5.58
CA HIS A 140 -7.70 -17.44 5.00
C HIS A 140 -9.08 -16.77 5.06
N GLU A 141 -9.29 -15.81 5.98
CA GLU A 141 -10.54 -15.05 6.08
C GLU A 141 -10.53 -13.78 5.21
N SER A 142 -9.36 -13.41 4.69
CA SER A 142 -9.17 -12.21 3.89
C SER A 142 -9.77 -12.35 2.49
N LEU A 143 -10.12 -11.21 1.88
CA LEU A 143 -10.63 -11.18 0.51
C LEU A 143 -9.66 -11.79 -0.52
N PRO A 144 -8.34 -11.53 -0.47
CA PRO A 144 -7.37 -12.20 -1.35
C PRO A 144 -7.47 -13.72 -1.32
N ALA A 145 -7.54 -14.33 -0.14
CA ALA A 145 -7.63 -15.79 -0.03
C ALA A 145 -8.95 -16.34 -0.60
N LYS A 146 -10.07 -15.62 -0.42
CA LYS A 146 -11.35 -15.98 -1.01
C LYS A 146 -11.30 -15.92 -2.54
N VAL A 147 -10.69 -14.88 -3.09
CA VAL A 147 -10.54 -14.72 -4.54
C VAL A 147 -9.61 -15.82 -5.09
N GLU A 148 -8.44 -16.03 -4.50
CA GLU A 148 -7.48 -17.09 -4.87
C GLU A 148 -8.15 -18.47 -4.87
N ALA A 149 -8.93 -18.80 -3.84
CA ALA A 149 -9.64 -20.06 -3.77
C ALA A 149 -10.72 -20.22 -4.87
N MET A 150 -11.29 -19.12 -5.37
CA MET A 150 -12.36 -19.13 -6.37
C MET A 150 -11.84 -19.16 -7.81
N VAL A 151 -10.79 -18.39 -8.10
CA VAL A 151 -10.30 -18.23 -9.49
C VAL A 151 -8.92 -18.85 -9.72
N GLY A 152 -8.24 -19.28 -8.67
CA GLY A 152 -6.85 -19.74 -8.71
C GLY A 152 -5.85 -18.59 -8.82
N ASP A 153 -4.59 -18.98 -9.00
CA ASP A 153 -3.48 -18.05 -9.25
C ASP A 153 -3.00 -18.17 -10.70
N ASN A 154 -3.49 -17.25 -11.55
CA ASN A 154 -3.24 -17.23 -12.99
C ASN A 154 -2.26 -16.10 -13.39
N TRP A 155 -1.41 -15.63 -12.47
CA TRP A 155 -0.42 -14.58 -12.71
C TRP A 155 0.63 -14.87 -13.82
N HIS A 156 0.64 -16.09 -14.35
CA HIS A 156 1.63 -16.56 -15.33
C HIS A 156 1.36 -16.08 -16.76
N GLN A 157 0.10 -15.77 -17.12
CA GLN A 157 -0.25 -15.35 -18.48
C GLN A 157 -1.31 -14.24 -18.46
N PRO A 158 -1.04 -13.07 -19.07
CA PRO A 158 -1.99 -11.97 -19.04
C PRO A 158 -3.24 -12.28 -19.87
N ASP A 159 -4.41 -12.10 -19.27
CA ASP A 159 -5.72 -12.28 -19.89
C ASP A 159 -6.34 -10.91 -20.21
N ASN A 160 -6.11 -10.42 -21.43
CA ASN A 160 -6.63 -9.11 -21.85
C ASN A 160 -7.98 -9.18 -22.54
N ASP A 161 -8.43 -10.38 -22.88
CA ASP A 161 -9.58 -10.60 -23.75
C ASP A 161 -10.83 -10.92 -22.93
N THR A 162 -10.68 -11.57 -21.77
CA THR A 162 -11.81 -11.99 -20.93
C THR A 162 -12.25 -10.90 -19.97
N ARG A 163 -13.55 -10.60 -19.97
CA ARG A 163 -14.20 -9.66 -19.06
C ARG A 163 -14.82 -10.39 -17.88
N TYR A 164 -14.41 -10.03 -16.67
CA TYR A 164 -14.90 -10.62 -15.43
C TYR A 164 -15.75 -9.62 -14.64
N LEU A 165 -16.93 -10.07 -14.21
CA LEU A 165 -17.76 -9.34 -13.25
C LEU A 165 -17.82 -10.12 -11.93
N PHE A 166 -17.33 -9.52 -10.85
CA PHE A 166 -17.38 -10.10 -9.52
C PHE A 166 -18.61 -9.62 -8.75
N TYR A 167 -19.31 -10.55 -8.12
CA TYR A 167 -20.38 -10.26 -7.15
C TYR A 167 -19.93 -10.61 -5.73
N ALA A 168 -20.05 -9.64 -4.83
CA ALA A 168 -19.84 -9.82 -3.40
C ALA A 168 -20.62 -8.77 -2.60
N THR A 169 -20.97 -9.08 -1.35
CA THR A 169 -21.51 -8.05 -0.45
C THR A 169 -20.47 -6.94 -0.23
N ASP A 170 -20.87 -5.68 -0.02
CA ASP A 170 -19.93 -4.58 0.25
C ASP A 170 -19.46 -4.57 1.71
N LYS A 171 -19.10 -5.75 2.23
CA LYS A 171 -18.53 -5.91 3.55
C LYS A 171 -17.18 -5.20 3.61
N ASP A 172 -16.95 -4.41 4.65
CA ASP A 172 -15.72 -3.64 4.86
C ASP A 172 -15.34 -2.72 3.68
N ASN A 173 -16.34 -2.23 2.93
CA ASN A 173 -16.18 -1.40 1.72
C ASN A 173 -15.37 -2.09 0.61
N GLN A 174 -15.32 -3.42 0.55
CA GLN A 174 -14.46 -4.13 -0.41
C GLN A 174 -14.82 -3.89 -1.89
N VAL A 175 -16.09 -3.59 -2.19
CA VAL A 175 -16.56 -3.27 -3.55
C VAL A 175 -16.48 -1.77 -3.78
N SER A 176 -16.95 -0.95 -2.83
CA SER A 176 -16.98 0.51 -2.97
C SER A 176 -15.59 1.16 -2.96
N SER A 177 -14.59 0.54 -2.31
CA SER A 177 -13.19 1.01 -2.30
C SER A 177 -12.36 0.52 -3.48
N TYR A 178 -12.96 -0.16 -4.48
CA TYR A 178 -12.25 -0.77 -5.61
C TYR A 178 -11.26 -1.89 -5.23
N TYR A 179 -11.30 -2.35 -3.98
CA TYR A 179 -10.39 -3.39 -3.48
C TYR A 179 -10.63 -4.75 -4.16
N LEU A 180 -11.88 -5.16 -4.32
CA LEU A 180 -12.23 -6.43 -4.96
C LEU A 180 -11.80 -6.50 -6.44
N PRO A 181 -12.11 -5.53 -7.31
CA PRO A 181 -11.59 -5.50 -8.68
C PRO A 181 -10.06 -5.56 -8.71
N TYR A 182 -9.39 -4.79 -7.85
CA TYR A 182 -7.93 -4.78 -7.80
C TYR A 182 -7.34 -6.16 -7.47
N VAL A 183 -7.88 -6.84 -6.46
CA VAL A 183 -7.46 -8.19 -6.07
C VAL A 183 -7.76 -9.19 -7.20
N GLY A 184 -8.94 -9.11 -7.82
CA GLY A 184 -9.32 -9.96 -8.95
C GLY A 184 -8.37 -9.82 -10.15
N ARG A 185 -8.00 -8.60 -10.53
CA ARG A 185 -7.02 -8.33 -11.60
C ARG A 185 -5.66 -8.97 -11.31
N TYR A 186 -5.25 -8.96 -10.04
CA TYR A 186 -3.98 -9.53 -9.63
C TYR A 186 -3.95 -11.05 -9.78
N PHE A 187 -4.95 -11.75 -9.24
CA PHE A 187 -4.99 -13.23 -9.28
C PHE A 187 -5.34 -13.79 -10.67
N LEU A 188 -6.19 -13.11 -11.43
CA LEU A 188 -6.55 -13.53 -12.80
C LEU A 188 -5.53 -13.09 -13.85
N PHE A 189 -4.65 -12.14 -13.49
CA PHE A 189 -3.82 -11.38 -14.42
C PHE A 189 -4.61 -10.76 -15.58
N ALA A 190 -5.84 -10.31 -15.28
CA ALA A 190 -6.77 -9.79 -16.26
C ALA A 190 -6.89 -8.27 -16.20
N SER A 191 -7.01 -7.61 -17.36
CA SER A 191 -7.15 -6.14 -17.42
C SER A 191 -8.59 -5.66 -17.20
N GLN A 192 -9.58 -6.50 -17.50
CA GLN A 192 -11.00 -6.18 -17.47
C GLN A 192 -11.72 -6.93 -16.35
N VAL A 193 -11.60 -6.40 -15.13
CA VAL A 193 -12.29 -6.91 -13.95
C VAL A 193 -13.03 -5.76 -13.27
N ASP A 194 -14.33 -5.97 -13.07
CA ASP A 194 -15.25 -5.08 -12.35
C ASP A 194 -15.97 -5.84 -11.24
N SER A 195 -16.58 -5.10 -10.31
CA SER A 195 -17.32 -5.69 -9.20
C SER A 195 -18.63 -4.96 -8.93
N VAL A 196 -19.62 -5.69 -8.44
CA VAL A 196 -20.93 -5.18 -8.08
C VAL A 196 -21.41 -5.81 -6.77
N SER A 197 -22.00 -4.98 -5.90
CA SER A 197 -22.55 -5.42 -4.61
C SER A 197 -24.06 -5.36 -4.54
N ALA A 198 -24.67 -4.42 -5.28
CA ALA A 198 -26.10 -4.24 -5.39
C ALA A 198 -26.47 -4.08 -6.86
N PHE A 199 -27.56 -4.71 -7.26
CA PHE A 199 -28.07 -4.66 -8.61
C PHE A 199 -29.59 -4.65 -8.60
N THR A 200 -30.19 -4.14 -9.67
CA THR A 200 -31.64 -4.24 -9.93
C THR A 200 -31.85 -5.20 -11.09
N ASP A 201 -32.83 -6.09 -10.95
CA ASP A 201 -33.11 -7.16 -11.92
C ASP A 201 -33.21 -6.65 -13.38
N SER A 202 -33.91 -5.52 -13.57
CA SER A 202 -34.15 -4.92 -14.89
C SER A 202 -32.91 -4.35 -15.58
N ALA A 203 -31.89 -3.92 -14.84
CA ALA A 203 -30.66 -3.33 -15.40
C ALA A 203 -29.49 -4.33 -15.39
N PHE A 204 -29.53 -5.31 -14.48
CA PHE A 204 -28.41 -6.19 -14.24
C PHE A 204 -28.10 -7.10 -15.43
N MET A 205 -29.13 -7.62 -16.13
CA MET A 205 -28.93 -8.45 -17.32
C MET A 205 -28.19 -7.69 -18.43
N GLY A 206 -28.56 -6.42 -18.68
CA GLY A 206 -27.89 -5.59 -19.68
C GLY A 206 -26.42 -5.33 -19.36
N GLN A 207 -26.08 -5.21 -18.07
CA GLN A 207 -24.69 -5.13 -17.62
C GLN A 207 -23.99 -6.49 -17.73
N LEU A 208 -24.63 -7.57 -17.28
CA LEU A 208 -24.04 -8.92 -17.23
C LEU A 208 -23.65 -9.42 -18.63
N GLN A 209 -24.44 -9.10 -19.64
CA GLN A 209 -24.18 -9.47 -21.05
C GLN A 209 -22.90 -8.84 -21.63
N THR A 210 -22.37 -7.77 -21.02
CA THR A 210 -21.09 -7.18 -21.44
C THR A 210 -19.88 -7.89 -20.85
N TYR A 211 -20.07 -8.97 -20.09
CA TYR A 211 -18.99 -9.74 -19.47
C TYR A 211 -19.04 -11.19 -19.94
N ASP A 212 -17.87 -11.83 -19.98
CA ASP A 212 -17.74 -13.21 -20.44
C ASP A 212 -17.84 -14.19 -19.26
N LYS A 213 -17.38 -13.75 -18.07
CA LYS A 213 -17.40 -14.51 -16.82
C LYS A 213 -18.07 -13.73 -15.71
N PHE A 214 -18.91 -14.43 -14.95
CA PHE A 214 -19.54 -13.92 -13.74
C PHE A 214 -19.06 -14.73 -12.52
N VAL A 215 -18.44 -14.05 -11.56
CA VAL A 215 -17.83 -14.69 -10.39
C VAL A 215 -18.62 -14.32 -9.15
N ILE A 216 -19.25 -15.30 -8.50
CA ILE A 216 -19.97 -15.11 -7.24
C ILE A 216 -19.03 -15.49 -6.10
N LEU A 217 -18.60 -14.52 -5.29
CA LEU A 217 -17.76 -14.81 -4.11
C LEU A 217 -18.58 -15.21 -2.89
N GLU A 218 -19.76 -14.63 -2.73
CA GLU A 218 -20.66 -14.86 -1.60
C GLU A 218 -22.09 -14.96 -2.10
N SER A 219 -22.81 -15.99 -1.65
CA SER A 219 -24.18 -16.25 -2.07
C SER A 219 -25.16 -15.55 -1.12
N THR A 220 -25.92 -14.62 -1.65
CA THR A 220 -26.96 -13.85 -0.95
C THR A 220 -28.35 -14.27 -1.42
N PRO A 221 -29.42 -14.02 -0.65
CA PRO A 221 -30.79 -14.31 -1.09
C PRO A 221 -31.13 -13.65 -2.44
N GLU A 222 -30.62 -12.45 -2.68
CA GLU A 222 -30.85 -11.68 -3.90
C GLU A 222 -30.20 -12.34 -5.12
N ILE A 223 -28.92 -12.76 -5.03
CA ILE A 223 -28.26 -13.42 -6.16
C ILE A 223 -28.81 -14.83 -6.40
N ARG A 224 -29.22 -15.54 -5.34
CA ARG A 224 -29.89 -16.85 -5.50
C ARG A 224 -31.20 -16.72 -6.26
N ALA A 225 -32.03 -15.74 -5.89
CA ALA A 225 -33.28 -15.47 -6.59
C ALA A 225 -33.04 -15.10 -8.06
N TYR A 226 -32.04 -14.27 -8.33
CA TYR A 226 -31.66 -13.88 -9.70
C TYR A 226 -31.16 -15.07 -10.53
N MET A 227 -30.22 -15.86 -10.00
CA MET A 227 -29.67 -17.04 -10.68
C MET A 227 -30.74 -18.11 -10.93
N GLN A 228 -31.69 -18.27 -10.00
CA GLN A 228 -32.79 -19.22 -10.17
C GLN A 228 -33.78 -18.76 -11.24
N ALA A 229 -34.07 -17.45 -11.31
CA ALA A 229 -34.99 -16.88 -12.29
C ALA A 229 -34.44 -16.91 -13.72
N HIS A 230 -33.16 -16.55 -13.90
CA HIS A 230 -32.57 -16.30 -15.23
C HIS A 230 -31.63 -17.40 -15.74
N ALA A 231 -30.98 -18.15 -14.85
CA ALA A 231 -30.05 -19.22 -15.22
C ALA A 231 -30.55 -20.63 -14.85
N GLY A 232 -31.61 -20.73 -14.04
CA GLY A 232 -32.06 -22.01 -13.47
C GLY A 232 -31.05 -22.65 -12.52
N LEU A 233 -30.09 -21.87 -12.01
CA LEU A 233 -29.00 -22.33 -11.13
C LEU A 233 -29.21 -21.87 -9.69
N PRO A 234 -28.66 -22.58 -8.69
CA PRO A 234 -28.85 -22.24 -7.27
C PRO A 234 -28.18 -20.93 -6.84
N GLY A 235 -27.20 -20.42 -7.60
CA GLY A 235 -26.45 -19.21 -7.27
C GLY A 235 -25.40 -19.39 -6.16
N ASP A 236 -24.78 -20.56 -6.13
CA ASP A 236 -23.69 -20.86 -5.19
C ASP A 236 -22.39 -20.11 -5.57
N PRO A 237 -21.45 -19.92 -4.63
CA PRO A 237 -20.17 -19.31 -4.94
C PRO A 237 -19.40 -20.09 -6.02
N GLY A 238 -18.86 -19.40 -7.01
CA GLY A 238 -18.17 -20.02 -8.13
C GLY A 238 -18.03 -19.11 -9.35
N VAL A 239 -17.37 -19.64 -10.38
CA VAL A 239 -17.15 -18.96 -11.67
C VAL A 239 -18.13 -19.51 -12.69
N TYR A 240 -18.96 -18.61 -13.23
CA TYR A 240 -20.01 -18.91 -14.21
C TYR A 240 -19.63 -18.31 -15.56
N ASP A 241 -19.85 -19.08 -16.62
CA ASP A 241 -19.71 -18.61 -17.99
C ASP A 241 -21.01 -17.95 -18.43
N VAL A 242 -20.99 -16.66 -18.77
CA VAL A 242 -22.23 -15.90 -19.02
C VAL A 242 -22.97 -16.47 -20.22
N ALA A 243 -22.25 -16.84 -21.29
CA ALA A 243 -22.82 -17.40 -22.52
C ALA A 243 -23.57 -18.71 -22.29
N LYS A 244 -23.05 -19.53 -21.37
CA LYS A 244 -23.58 -20.87 -21.10
C LYS A 244 -24.63 -20.88 -20.00
N SER A 245 -24.51 -19.98 -19.04
CA SER A 245 -25.34 -19.96 -17.83
C SER A 245 -26.62 -19.16 -18.04
N PHE A 246 -26.60 -18.15 -18.91
CA PHE A 246 -27.75 -17.27 -19.15
C PHE A 246 -28.23 -17.40 -20.60
N PRO A 247 -29.30 -18.17 -20.89
CA PRO A 247 -29.81 -18.35 -22.24
C PRO A 247 -30.34 -17.06 -22.88
N GLU A 248 -30.69 -16.07 -22.06
CA GLU A 248 -31.17 -14.75 -22.50
C GLU A 248 -30.02 -13.77 -22.82
N ALA A 249 -28.77 -14.15 -22.56
CA ALA A 249 -27.63 -13.29 -22.76
C ALA A 249 -27.25 -13.16 -24.25
N VAL A 250 -27.41 -11.96 -24.82
CA VAL A 250 -26.89 -11.63 -26.15
C VAL A 250 -25.52 -10.99 -25.98
N ILE A 251 -24.47 -11.79 -26.13
CA ILE A 251 -23.08 -11.29 -26.00
C ILE A 251 -22.75 -10.45 -27.24
N PRO A 252 -22.40 -9.16 -27.09
CA PRO A 252 -21.93 -8.38 -28.23
C PRO A 252 -20.63 -8.99 -28.75
N ALA A 253 -20.57 -9.29 -30.05
CA ALA A 253 -19.32 -9.68 -30.71
C ALA A 253 -18.30 -8.57 -30.49
N GLY A 254 -17.13 -8.93 -29.93
CA GLY A 254 -16.06 -8.01 -29.56
C GLY A 254 -15.55 -7.15 -30.70
#